data_AF-A0A5S3YLX0-F1
#
_entry.id   AF-A0A5S3YLX0-F1
#
_cell.length_a   1.000
_cell.length_b   1.000
_cell.length_c   1.000
_cell.angle_alpha   90.00
_cell.angle_beta   90.00
_cell.angle_gamma   90.00
#
_symmetry.space_group_name_H-M   'P 1'
#
loop_
_entity.id
_entity.type
_entity.pdbx_description
1 polymer ?
#
loop_
_entity_poly.entity_id
_entity_poly.type
_entity_poly.pdbx_seq_one_letter_code
_entity_poly.pdbx_strand_id
1 'polypeptide(L)'
;RILMAPMTRSRTTQPGDIPNQLMAKYYAQRASAGLIISEATQISCQGKGYSFTPGIYTASQVAGWKEITHAVHQKGGRIFCQLWHVGRMSHSTFH
;
A
#
# COMPACT_ATOMS: atom_id res chain seq x y z
N ARG A 1 -20.09 7.84 -9.49
CA ARG A 1 -18.93 8.46 -8.81
C ARG A 1 -18.70 7.73 -7.47
N ILE A 2 -18.25 6.47 -7.53
CA ILE A 2 -18.00 5.63 -6.35
C ILE A 2 -16.50 5.43 -6.23
N LEU A 3 -15.91 5.81 -5.10
CA LEU A 3 -14.48 5.71 -4.82
C LEU A 3 -14.24 4.70 -3.71
N MET A 4 -13.10 4.02 -3.75
CA MET A 4 -12.64 3.20 -2.64
C MET A 4 -11.72 4.04 -1.76
N ALA A 5 -12.15 4.27 -0.51
CA ALA A 5 -11.39 4.98 0.49
C ALA A 5 -10.09 4.23 0.88
N PRO A 6 -9.07 4.95 1.40
CA PRO A 6 -7.89 4.30 1.94
C PRO A 6 -8.24 3.45 3.17
N MET A 7 -7.83 2.18 3.19
CA MET A 7 -8.12 1.25 4.27
C MET A 7 -6.89 0.42 4.61
N THR A 8 -6.21 0.71 5.71
CA THR A 8 -5.04 -0.04 6.19
C THR A 8 -5.38 -1.50 6.46
N ARG A 9 -4.67 -2.44 5.82
CA ARG A 9 -4.98 -3.89 5.89
C ARG A 9 -3.87 -4.73 6.52
N SER A 10 -2.67 -4.21 6.71
CA SER A 10 -1.55 -4.88 7.41
C SER A 10 -1.22 -6.28 6.87
N ARG A 11 -0.93 -6.39 5.57
CA ARG A 11 -0.75 -7.67 4.86
C ARG A 11 0.53 -7.77 4.01
N THR A 12 1.49 -6.86 4.19
CA THR A 12 2.76 -6.91 3.46
C THR A 12 3.60 -8.12 3.85
N THR A 13 4.44 -8.58 2.93
CA THR A 13 5.50 -9.55 3.21
C THR A 13 6.55 -8.94 4.15
N GLN A 14 7.12 -9.78 5.01
CA GLN A 14 8.24 -9.43 5.90
C GLN A 14 9.45 -10.33 5.63
N PRO A 15 10.68 -9.84 5.89
CA PRO A 15 11.00 -8.47 6.29
C PRO A 15 10.83 -7.46 5.14
N GLY A 16 10.73 -6.17 5.48
CA GLY A 16 10.85 -5.07 4.50
C GLY A 16 9.55 -4.39 4.06
N ASP A 17 8.40 -4.74 4.65
CA ASP A 17 7.11 -4.06 4.39
C ASP A 17 6.73 -4.04 2.89
N ILE A 18 6.98 -5.17 2.22
CA ILE A 18 6.89 -5.29 0.76
C ILE A 18 5.45 -5.63 0.34
N PRO A 19 4.81 -4.84 -0.53
CA PRO A 19 3.53 -5.20 -1.13
C PRO A 19 3.63 -6.51 -1.92
N ASN A 20 2.58 -7.34 -1.90
CA ASN A 20 2.65 -8.70 -2.44
C ASN A 20 1.45 -9.09 -3.31
N GLN A 21 1.48 -10.30 -3.85
CA GLN A 21 0.47 -10.86 -4.75
C GLN A 21 -0.94 -10.90 -4.13
N LEU A 22 -1.06 -11.10 -2.81
CA LEU A 22 -2.36 -11.04 -2.12
C LEU A 22 -2.95 -9.63 -2.20
N MET A 23 -2.13 -8.60 -1.99
CA MET A 23 -2.54 -7.20 -2.12
C MET A 23 -2.89 -6.85 -3.57
N ALA A 24 -2.12 -7.34 -4.55
CA ALA A 24 -2.42 -7.15 -5.98
C ALA A 24 -3.79 -7.73 -6.36
N LYS A 25 -4.07 -8.98 -5.96
CA LYS A 25 -5.39 -9.60 -6.13
C LYS A 25 -6.49 -8.79 -5.45
N TYR A 26 -6.25 -8.30 -4.24
CA TYR A 26 -7.21 -7.50 -3.47
C TYR A 26 -7.62 -6.20 -4.18
N TYR A 27 -6.65 -5.43 -4.69
CA TYR A 27 -6.95 -4.19 -5.42
C TYR A 27 -7.53 -4.45 -6.81
N ALA A 28 -7.03 -5.46 -7.52
CA ALA A 28 -7.56 -5.84 -8.84
C ALA A 28 -9.03 -6.29 -8.77
N GLN A 29 -9.49 -6.88 -7.65
CA GLN A 29 -10.92 -7.18 -7.45
C GLN A 29 -11.80 -5.93 -7.35
N ARG A 30 -11.22 -4.76 -7.07
CA ARG A 30 -11.92 -3.49 -6.82
C ARG A 30 -11.70 -2.46 -7.93
N ALA A 31 -11.06 -2.85 -9.03
CA ALA A 31 -10.71 -1.98 -10.15
C ALA A 31 -11.93 -1.34 -10.85
N SER A 32 -13.15 -1.80 -10.60
CA SER A 32 -14.39 -1.16 -11.07
C SER A 32 -14.75 0.13 -10.33
N ALA A 33 -14.08 0.44 -9.21
CA ALA A 33 -14.22 1.73 -8.55
C ALA A 33 -13.73 2.87 -9.47
N GLY A 34 -14.35 4.04 -9.39
CA GLY A 34 -13.96 5.20 -10.20
C GLY A 34 -12.52 5.64 -9.94
N LEU A 35 -12.09 5.53 -8.67
CA LEU A 35 -10.73 5.67 -8.19
C LEU A 35 -10.54 4.80 -6.95
N ILE A 36 -9.41 4.10 -6.87
CA ILE A 36 -8.93 3.44 -5.66
C ILE A 36 -7.92 4.35 -4.97
N ILE A 37 -8.05 4.54 -3.67
CA ILE A 37 -6.99 5.10 -2.84
C ILE A 37 -6.39 3.94 -2.05
N SER A 38 -5.07 3.73 -2.17
CA SER A 38 -4.38 2.63 -1.49
C SER A 38 -4.49 2.76 0.02
N GLU A 39 -4.18 1.69 0.73
CA GLU A 39 -3.82 1.80 2.14
C GLU A 39 -2.65 2.75 2.37
N ALA A 40 -2.56 3.24 3.60
CA ALA A 40 -1.53 4.18 4.00
C ALA A 40 -0.13 3.57 3.85
N THR A 41 0.74 4.29 3.14
CA THR A 41 2.03 3.82 2.66
C THR A 41 3.15 4.70 3.19
N GLN A 42 4.15 4.09 3.84
CA GLN A 42 5.24 4.82 4.51
C GLN A 42 6.17 5.48 3.49
N ILE A 43 6.51 6.74 3.74
CA ILE A 43 7.50 7.49 2.93
C ILE A 43 8.95 7.21 3.35
N SER A 44 9.16 6.59 4.51
CA SER A 44 10.48 6.27 5.06
C SER A 44 10.37 5.18 6.13
N CYS A 45 11.50 4.62 6.57
CA CYS A 45 11.55 3.70 7.72
C CYS A 45 10.96 4.37 8.98
N GLN A 46 11.36 5.63 9.25
CA GLN A 46 10.88 6.43 10.40
C GLN A 46 9.36 6.65 10.38
N GLY A 47 8.74 6.66 9.19
CA GLY A 47 7.30 6.85 9.03
C GLY A 47 6.43 5.67 9.45
N LYS A 48 7.00 4.54 9.88
CA LYS A 48 6.26 3.35 10.28
C LYS A 48 5.66 3.46 11.69
N GLY A 49 4.40 3.05 11.82
CA GLY A 49 3.71 2.94 13.11
C GLY A 49 2.88 1.68 13.33
N TYR A 50 2.68 0.90 12.28
CA TYR A 50 1.86 -0.30 12.31
C TYR A 50 2.60 -1.44 11.61
N SER A 51 2.58 -2.62 12.23
CA SER A 51 3.14 -3.82 11.62
C SER A 51 2.45 -4.14 10.30
N PHE A 52 3.24 -4.66 9.36
CA PHE A 52 2.79 -5.16 8.07
C PHE A 52 2.11 -4.12 7.15
N THR A 53 2.32 -2.83 7.40
CA THR A 53 1.88 -1.76 6.49
C THR A 53 2.92 -1.51 5.41
N PRO A 54 2.55 -1.16 4.17
CA PRO A 54 3.51 -1.02 3.07
C PRO A 54 4.34 0.25 3.13
N GLY A 55 5.55 0.17 2.60
CA GLY A 55 6.40 1.32 2.30
C GLY A 55 6.46 1.64 0.80
N ILE A 56 7.08 2.75 0.44
CA ILE A 56 7.42 3.12 -0.95
C ILE A 56 8.77 3.84 -1.06
N TYR A 57 9.73 3.47 -0.20
CA TYR A 57 11.04 4.10 -0.10
C TYR A 57 12.20 3.17 -0.44
N THR A 58 11.94 1.88 -0.70
CA THR A 58 12.93 0.91 -1.18
C THR A 58 12.60 0.40 -2.58
N ALA A 59 13.61 -0.10 -3.29
CA ALA A 59 13.42 -0.69 -4.61
C ALA A 59 12.47 -1.90 -4.60
N SER A 60 12.52 -2.74 -3.56
CA SER A 60 11.64 -3.90 -3.42
C SER A 60 10.18 -3.50 -3.16
N GLN A 61 9.96 -2.46 -2.35
CA GLN A 61 8.63 -1.89 -2.14
C GLN A 61 8.05 -1.32 -3.43
N VAL A 62 8.86 -0.56 -4.19
CA VAL A 62 8.47 -0.02 -5.50
C VAL A 62 8.13 -1.15 -6.48
N ALA A 63 8.91 -2.24 -6.50
CA ALA A 63 8.61 -3.42 -7.32
C ALA A 63 7.26 -4.04 -6.95
N GLY A 64 6.98 -4.24 -5.65
CA GLY A 64 5.68 -4.73 -5.19
C GLY A 64 4.51 -3.82 -5.58
N TRP A 65 4.67 -2.49 -5.47
CA TRP A 65 3.65 -1.54 -5.92
C TRP A 65 3.45 -1.54 -7.44
N LYS A 66 4.50 -1.77 -8.24
CA LYS A 66 4.37 -1.93 -9.69
C LYS A 66 3.47 -3.11 -10.04
N GLU A 67 3.59 -4.25 -9.35
CA GLU A 67 2.70 -5.39 -9.56
C GLU A 67 1.23 -5.05 -9.25
N ILE A 68 0.98 -4.34 -8.15
CA ILE A 68 -0.38 -3.93 -7.74
C ILE A 68 -0.99 -2.97 -8.77
N THR A 69 -0.26 -1.91 -9.12
CA THR A 69 -0.74 -0.90 -10.08
C THR A 69 -0.96 -1.52 -11.45
N HIS A 70 -0.08 -2.42 -11.88
CA HIS A 70 -0.27 -3.18 -13.12
C HIS A 70 -1.55 -4.02 -13.10
N ALA A 71 -1.82 -4.77 -12.02
CA ALA A 71 -3.02 -5.59 -11.89
C ALA A 71 -4.32 -4.76 -11.88
N VAL A 72 -4.29 -3.54 -11.32
CA VAL A 72 -5.41 -2.59 -11.39
C VAL A 72 -5.60 -2.05 -12.81
N HIS A 73 -4.52 -1.62 -13.46
CA HIS A 73 -4.57 -1.04 -14.81
C HIS A 73 -4.97 -2.06 -15.88
N GLN A 74 -4.55 -3.33 -15.77
CA GLN A 74 -5.01 -4.41 -16.66
C GLN A 74 -6.54 -4.57 -16.68
N LYS A 75 -7.22 -4.14 -15.61
CA LYS A 75 -8.69 -4.16 -15.51
C LYS A 75 -9.34 -2.81 -15.81
N GLY A 76 -8.58 -1.85 -16.35
CA GLY A 76 -9.06 -0.50 -16.66
C GLY A 76 -9.29 0.38 -15.42
N GLY A 77 -8.86 -0.05 -14.24
CA GLY A 77 -9.01 0.71 -13.00
C GLY A 77 -7.99 1.84 -12.87
N ARG A 78 -8.18 2.71 -11.88
CA ARG A 78 -7.25 3.78 -11.52
C ARG A 78 -6.96 3.71 -10.02
N ILE A 79 -5.71 3.92 -9.63
CA ILE A 79 -5.26 3.86 -8.24
C ILE A 79 -4.34 5.01 -7.89
N PHE A 80 -4.48 5.55 -6.67
CA PHE A 80 -3.65 6.60 -6.10
C PHE A 80 -3.05 6.12 -4.78
N CYS A 81 -1.79 6.45 -4.51
CA CYS A 81 -1.09 6.03 -3.30
C CYS A 81 -1.29 7.05 -2.17
N GLN A 82 -1.82 6.61 -1.02
CA GLN A 82 -1.89 7.45 0.19
C GLN A 82 -0.55 7.41 0.92
N LEU A 83 0.22 8.48 0.82
CA LEU A 83 1.48 8.64 1.55
C LEU A 83 1.24 9.13 2.97
N TRP A 84 2.00 8.60 3.93
CA TRP A 84 1.93 9.05 5.32
C TRP A 84 3.27 9.03 6.05
N HIS A 85 3.27 9.70 7.20
CA HIS A 85 4.19 9.50 8.29
C HIS A 85 3.35 9.47 9.58
N VAL A 86 3.43 8.41 10.37
CA VAL A 86 2.53 8.22 11.53
C VAL A 86 2.80 9.19 12.69
N GLY A 87 4.01 9.75 12.76
CA GLY A 87 4.44 10.61 13.86
C GLY A 87 4.43 9.86 15.18
N ARG A 88 3.75 10.39 16.19
CA ARG A 88 3.68 9.79 17.54
C ARG A 88 2.90 8.47 17.61
N MET A 89 2.11 8.14 16.58
CA MET A 89 1.32 6.89 16.55
C MET A 89 2.21 5.72 16.08
N SER A 90 3.26 5.43 16.84
CA SER A 90 4.29 4.42 16.55
C SER A 90 4.76 3.73 17.82
N HIS A 91 5.71 2.79 17.69
CA HIS A 91 6.34 2.08 18.80
C HIS A 91 7.85 1.99 18.58
N SER A 92 8.65 2.03 19.64
CA SER A 92 10.12 2.01 19.56
C SER A 92 10.68 0.76 18.88
N THR A 93 10.00 -0.38 18.97
CA THR A 93 10.40 -1.62 18.27
C THR A 93 10.48 -1.51 16.75
N PHE A 94 9.90 -0.48 16.14
CA PHE A 94 10.02 -0.24 14.70
C PHE A 94 11.29 0.52 14.30
N HIS A 95 12.05 1.08 15.26
CA HIS A 95 13.17 2.00 15.04
C HIS A 95 14.43 1.58 15.79
#